data_AF-A0A2G7G5V5-F1
#
_entry.id   AF-A0A2G7G5V5-F1
#
_cell.length_a   1.000
_cell.length_b   1.000
_cell.length_c   1.000
_cell.angle_alpha   90.00
_cell.angle_beta   90.00
_cell.angle_gamma   90.00
#
_symmetry.space_group_name_H-M   'P 1'
#
loop_
_entity.id
_entity.type
_entity.pdbx_description
1 polymer ?
#
loop_
_entity_poly.entity_id
_entity_poly.type
_entity_poly.pdbx_seq_one_letter_code
_entity_poly.pdbx_strand_id
1 'polypeptide(L)'
;MHNTLTETIASHTYVGLVDERRRITAIQSGVKLYLIDYGMFCNEFFYQIGLTDFGNFGVIKLDPAPKLINLLQIAADAEREAPSSRKAKSSEINEKNDIFDNAPDLVARALIDRREMLNEYFSLQISAEGELLSLPLLLKGYLPCLGKLPRFLLRLGPYVDWTSEEDCFRTFLRELAAFYTPEQLPPPPTPAENDGNEVSPDVDMEDELIKNRRLQIARMLEHVVFPALRSRLVATTRLLRGVVEVADLKGLYRVFERC
;
A
#
# COMPACT_ATOMS: atom_id res chain seq x y z
N MET A 1 0.66 19.63 -11.15
CA MET A 1 -0.67 19.61 -10.51
C MET A 1 -1.73 19.57 -11.60
N HIS A 2 -2.85 18.86 -11.38
CA HIS A 2 -4.01 18.83 -12.26
C HIS A 2 -5.22 19.38 -11.52
N ASN A 3 -5.56 20.64 -11.76
CA ASN A 3 -6.49 21.42 -10.93
C ASN A 3 -7.89 20.80 -10.89
N THR A 4 -8.47 20.47 -12.06
CA THR A 4 -9.81 19.88 -12.14
C THR A 4 -9.92 18.57 -11.39
N LEU A 5 -8.88 17.72 -11.42
CA LEU A 5 -8.91 16.45 -10.68
C LEU A 5 -8.75 16.71 -9.18
N THR A 6 -7.92 17.68 -8.81
CA THR A 6 -7.76 18.11 -7.41
C THR A 6 -9.10 18.59 -6.85
N GLU A 7 -9.83 19.43 -7.59
CA GLU A 7 -11.18 19.88 -7.24
C GLU A 7 -12.17 18.71 -7.15
N THR A 8 -12.18 17.80 -8.13
CA THR A 8 -13.03 16.60 -8.10
C THR A 8 -12.84 15.78 -6.83
N ILE A 9 -11.59 15.59 -6.38
CA ILE A 9 -11.29 14.89 -5.14
C ILE A 9 -11.60 15.75 -3.91
N ALA A 10 -11.36 17.06 -3.96
CA ALA A 10 -11.69 17.94 -2.84
C ALA A 10 -13.21 18.02 -2.57
N SER A 11 -14.06 17.79 -3.57
CA SER A 11 -15.52 17.81 -3.43
C SER A 11 -16.18 16.43 -3.46
N HIS A 12 -15.42 15.34 -3.39
CA HIS A 12 -16.00 14.01 -3.53
C HIS A 12 -16.85 13.59 -2.33
N THR A 13 -17.88 12.80 -2.60
CA THR A 13 -18.57 11.96 -1.63
C THR A 13 -18.14 10.51 -1.86
N TYR A 14 -17.68 9.85 -0.80
CA TYR A 14 -17.33 8.43 -0.89
C TYR A 14 -18.61 7.60 -1.06
N VAL A 15 -18.63 6.71 -2.05
CA VAL A 15 -19.79 5.86 -2.33
C VAL A 15 -19.54 4.46 -1.79
N GLY A 16 -18.36 3.88 -2.06
CA GLY A 16 -18.04 2.54 -1.55
C GLY A 16 -16.80 1.91 -2.16
N LEU A 17 -16.38 0.80 -1.57
CA LEU A 17 -15.35 -0.09 -2.09
C LEU A 17 -15.95 -0.99 -3.17
N VAL A 18 -15.32 -1.07 -4.33
CA VAL A 18 -15.84 -1.81 -5.50
C VAL A 18 -15.07 -3.10 -5.74
N ASP A 19 -13.74 -3.06 -5.68
CA ASP A 19 -12.88 -4.23 -5.91
C ASP A 19 -11.58 -4.10 -5.11
N GLU A 20 -11.32 -4.99 -4.17
CA GLU A 20 -10.14 -4.97 -3.30
C GLU A 20 -8.89 -5.56 -3.97
N ARG A 21 -9.07 -6.41 -4.97
CA ARG A 21 -7.96 -6.99 -5.73
C ARG A 21 -7.38 -5.95 -6.69
N ARG A 22 -8.26 -5.26 -7.42
CA ARG A 22 -7.87 -4.19 -8.36
C ARG A 22 -7.70 -2.84 -7.67
N ARG A 23 -8.10 -2.73 -6.40
CA ARG A 23 -8.07 -1.51 -5.60
C ARG A 23 -8.94 -0.40 -6.18
N ILE A 24 -10.17 -0.73 -6.52
CA ILE A 24 -11.14 0.20 -7.09
C ILE A 24 -12.17 0.61 -6.04
N THR A 25 -12.45 1.90 -5.98
CA THR A 25 -13.49 2.52 -5.16
C THR A 25 -14.38 3.39 -6.02
N ALA A 26 -15.64 3.55 -5.62
CA ALA A 26 -16.57 4.48 -6.23
C ALA A 26 -16.62 5.77 -5.40
N ILE A 27 -16.53 6.90 -6.09
CA ILE A 27 -16.82 8.21 -5.52
C ILE A 27 -17.82 8.96 -6.40
N GLN A 28 -18.60 9.83 -5.80
CA GLN A 28 -19.43 10.79 -6.51
C GLN A 28 -18.79 12.16 -6.41
N SER A 29 -18.75 12.92 -7.49
CA SER A 29 -18.40 14.34 -7.44
C SER A 29 -19.32 15.14 -8.35
N GLY A 30 -20.03 16.11 -7.77
CA GLY A 30 -21.15 16.77 -8.43
C GLY A 30 -22.23 15.76 -8.86
N VAL A 31 -22.51 15.74 -10.16
CA VAL A 31 -23.52 14.84 -10.77
C VAL A 31 -22.92 13.54 -11.33
N LYS A 32 -21.60 13.36 -11.25
CA LYS A 32 -20.89 12.24 -11.88
C LYS A 32 -20.45 11.21 -10.86
N LEU A 33 -20.50 9.95 -11.27
CA LEU A 33 -19.97 8.80 -10.55
C LEU A 33 -18.65 8.38 -11.20
N TYR A 34 -17.61 8.22 -10.38
CA TYR A 34 -16.27 7.83 -10.80
C TYR A 34 -15.85 6.54 -10.12
N LEU A 35 -15.14 5.70 -10.86
CA LEU A 35 -14.30 4.64 -10.32
C LEU A 35 -12.85 5.14 -10.21
N ILE A 36 -12.25 4.92 -9.05
CA ILE A 36 -10.89 5.36 -8.72
C ILE A 36 -10.04 4.17 -8.28
N ASP A 37 -8.84 4.05 -8.87
CA ASP A 37 -7.75 3.22 -8.35
C ASP A 37 -7.17 3.87 -7.08
N TYR A 38 -7.69 3.47 -5.92
CA TYR A 38 -7.24 4.02 -4.65
C TYR A 38 -5.79 3.63 -4.34
N GLY A 39 -5.24 2.58 -4.97
CA GLY A 39 -3.83 2.22 -4.83
C GLY A 39 -2.92 3.31 -5.39
N MET A 40 -3.24 3.80 -6.60
CA MET A 40 -2.52 4.93 -7.20
C MET A 40 -2.67 6.22 -6.38
N PHE A 41 -3.88 6.51 -5.92
CA PHE A 41 -4.16 7.73 -5.16
C PHE A 41 -3.48 7.71 -3.79
N CYS A 42 -3.58 6.61 -3.05
CA CYS A 42 -2.89 6.45 -1.76
C CYS A 42 -1.37 6.55 -1.92
N ASN A 43 -0.80 5.97 -2.98
CA ASN A 43 0.65 6.05 -3.21
C ASN A 43 1.11 7.50 -3.39
N GLU A 44 0.44 8.27 -4.24
CA GLU A 44 0.80 9.67 -4.43
C GLU A 44 0.49 10.52 -3.18
N PHE A 45 -0.59 10.21 -2.47
CA PHE A 45 -0.96 10.89 -1.23
C PHE A 45 0.06 10.71 -0.11
N PHE A 46 0.47 9.47 0.17
CA PHE A 46 1.45 9.20 1.22
C PHE A 46 2.83 9.72 0.85
N TYR A 47 3.16 9.79 -0.44
CA TYR A 47 4.37 10.48 -0.89
C TYR A 47 4.31 11.99 -0.60
N GLN A 48 3.16 12.63 -0.85
CA GLN A 48 2.97 14.06 -0.54
C GLN A 48 3.03 14.33 0.97
N ILE A 49 2.40 13.48 1.79
CA ILE A 49 2.56 13.57 3.25
C ILE A 49 4.03 13.43 3.65
N GLY A 50 4.73 12.47 3.04
CA GLY A 50 6.16 12.26 3.26
C GLY A 50 7.00 13.51 2.98
N LEU A 51 6.62 14.29 1.98
CA LEU A 51 7.28 15.55 1.65
C LEU A 51 6.89 16.69 2.61
N THR A 52 5.61 16.81 2.98
CA THR A 52 5.13 17.91 3.82
C THR A 52 5.57 17.76 5.28
N ASP A 53 5.63 16.52 5.77
CA ASP A 53 5.86 16.21 7.17
C ASP A 53 7.31 15.72 7.40
N PHE A 54 8.20 15.92 6.42
CA PHE A 54 9.61 15.54 6.48
C PHE A 54 10.28 16.10 7.76
N GLY A 55 10.97 15.22 8.49
CA GLY A 55 11.58 15.54 9.79
C GLY A 55 10.59 15.73 10.95
N ASN A 56 9.28 15.57 10.73
CA ASN A 56 8.24 15.90 11.72
C ASN A 56 7.11 14.85 11.76
N PHE A 57 7.42 13.59 11.49
CA PHE A 57 6.43 12.51 11.55
C PHE A 57 6.09 12.12 13.00
N GLY A 58 4.82 11.80 13.25
CA GLY A 58 4.44 11.03 14.43
C GLY A 58 5.07 9.64 14.41
N VAL A 59 4.86 8.87 15.48
CA VAL A 59 5.53 7.56 15.66
C VAL A 59 4.51 6.46 15.94
N ILE A 60 4.61 5.35 15.20
CA ILE A 60 3.97 4.08 15.51
C ILE A 60 5.02 3.21 16.22
N LYS A 61 4.81 2.89 17.50
CA LYS A 61 5.70 2.01 18.25
C LYS A 61 5.40 0.56 17.96
N LEU A 62 6.44 -0.25 17.75
CA LEU A 62 6.33 -1.69 17.61
C LEU A 62 6.71 -2.34 18.94
N ASP A 63 5.75 -3.05 19.54
CA ASP A 63 5.93 -3.77 20.79
C ASP A 63 5.26 -5.15 20.69
N PRO A 64 6.04 -6.25 20.71
CA PRO A 64 7.50 -6.29 20.81
C PRO A 64 8.20 -5.77 19.55
N ALA A 65 9.40 -5.22 19.70
CA ALA A 65 10.23 -4.76 18.58
C ALA A 65 10.77 -5.97 17.78
N PRO A 66 10.40 -6.14 16.49
CA PRO A 66 10.90 -7.25 15.69
C PRO A 66 12.36 -7.04 15.31
N LYS A 67 13.13 -8.14 15.26
CA LYS A 67 14.50 -8.13 14.73
C LYS A 67 14.49 -7.87 13.22
N LEU A 68 15.27 -6.90 12.79
CA LEU A 68 15.37 -6.47 11.40
C LEU A 68 15.80 -7.63 10.50
N ILE A 69 16.77 -8.43 10.94
CA ILE A 69 17.29 -9.58 10.16
C ILE A 69 16.19 -10.62 9.87
N ASN A 70 15.31 -10.90 10.84
CA ASN A 70 14.22 -11.85 10.64
C ASN A 70 13.21 -11.34 9.62
N LEU A 71 12.86 -10.04 9.67
CA LEU A 71 11.97 -9.42 8.68
C LEU A 71 12.58 -9.47 7.28
N LEU A 72 13.88 -9.21 7.15
CA LEU A 72 14.58 -9.25 5.87
C LEU A 72 14.68 -10.67 5.31
N GLN A 73 14.91 -11.68 6.16
CA GLN A 73 14.88 -13.09 5.77
C GLN A 73 13.50 -13.51 5.23
N ILE A 74 12.42 -13.15 5.93
CA ILE A 74 11.04 -13.42 5.46
C ILE A 74 10.82 -12.84 4.06
N ALA A 75 11.32 -11.62 3.80
CA ALA A 75 11.21 -10.99 2.50
C ALA A 75 12.02 -11.70 1.41
N ALA A 76 13.26 -12.09 1.73
CA ALA A 76 14.14 -12.80 0.80
C ALA A 76 13.58 -14.18 0.42
N ASP A 77 13.07 -14.93 1.40
CA ASP A 77 12.40 -16.22 1.16
C ASP A 77 11.17 -16.05 0.26
N ALA A 78 10.33 -15.03 0.52
CA ALA A 78 9.15 -14.76 -0.30
C ALA A 78 9.51 -14.37 -1.75
N GLU A 79 10.57 -13.60 -1.98
CA GLU A 79 11.05 -13.24 -3.33
C GLU A 79 11.71 -14.43 -4.04
N ARG A 80 12.37 -15.34 -3.31
CA ARG A 80 12.91 -16.59 -3.84
C ARG A 80 11.80 -17.48 -4.39
N GLU A 81 10.69 -17.58 -3.67
CA GLU A 81 9.55 -18.41 -4.05
C GLU A 81 8.69 -17.81 -5.17
N ALA A 82 8.84 -16.52 -5.46
CA ALA A 82 8.03 -15.80 -6.44
C ALA A 82 8.15 -16.38 -7.87
N PRO A 83 7.07 -16.41 -8.67
CA PRO A 83 7.07 -16.99 -10.02
C PRO A 83 8.07 -16.35 -10.99
N SER A 84 8.39 -15.07 -10.79
CA SER A 84 9.39 -14.33 -11.57
C SER A 84 10.80 -14.90 -11.40
N SER A 85 11.11 -15.44 -10.23
CA SER A 85 12.41 -16.02 -9.89
C SER A 85 12.56 -17.44 -10.46
N ARG A 86 11.46 -18.15 -10.67
CA ARG A 86 11.42 -19.53 -11.22
C ARG A 86 11.58 -19.64 -12.75
N LYS A 87 11.58 -18.51 -13.48
CA LYS A 87 11.75 -18.48 -14.95
C LYS A 87 13.22 -18.43 -15.40
N ALA A 88 14.18 -18.47 -14.47
CA ALA A 88 15.61 -18.40 -14.78
C ALA A 88 16.19 -19.77 -15.19
N LYS A 89 17.20 -19.77 -16.06
CA LYS A 89 17.95 -20.99 -16.45
C LYS A 89 18.78 -21.52 -15.28
N SER A 90 19.06 -22.82 -15.25
CA SER A 90 19.69 -23.54 -14.12
C SER A 90 21.01 -22.95 -13.61
N SER A 91 21.82 -22.31 -14.45
CA SER A 91 23.07 -21.65 -14.05
C SER A 91 22.86 -20.31 -13.33
N GLU A 92 21.78 -19.59 -13.63
CA GLU A 92 21.43 -18.31 -12.97
C GLU A 92 20.73 -18.51 -11.63
N ILE A 93 20.30 -19.74 -11.31
CA ILE A 93 19.58 -20.04 -10.07
C ILE A 93 20.53 -20.00 -8.87
N ASN A 94 21.75 -20.53 -9.00
CA ASN A 94 22.72 -20.54 -7.90
C ASN A 94 23.18 -19.12 -7.55
N GLU A 95 23.55 -18.30 -8.55
CA GLU A 95 23.94 -16.90 -8.32
C GLU A 95 22.80 -16.07 -7.71
N LYS A 96 21.54 -16.31 -8.12
CA LYS A 96 20.39 -15.64 -7.51
C LYS A 96 20.14 -16.09 -6.08
N ASN A 97 20.28 -17.38 -5.79
CA ASN A 97 20.13 -17.90 -4.43
C ASN A 97 21.20 -17.29 -3.50
N ASP A 98 22.46 -17.21 -3.96
CA ASP A 98 23.53 -16.56 -3.20
C ASP A 98 23.23 -15.07 -2.93
N ILE A 99 22.59 -14.38 -3.87
CA ILE A 99 22.13 -12.99 -3.66
C ILE A 99 21.03 -12.93 -2.58
N PHE A 100 20.05 -13.82 -2.62
CA PHE A 100 18.96 -13.84 -1.63
C PHE A 100 19.43 -14.22 -0.22
N ASP A 101 20.48 -15.04 -0.11
CA ASP A 101 21.04 -15.42 1.18
C ASP A 101 21.84 -14.26 1.81
N ASN A 102 22.57 -13.49 1.00
CA ASN A 102 23.42 -12.39 1.50
C ASN A 102 22.70 -11.03 1.60
N ALA A 103 21.62 -10.81 0.82
CA ALA A 103 20.91 -9.54 0.79
C ALA A 103 20.37 -9.10 2.16
N PRO A 104 19.75 -9.97 2.98
CA PRO A 104 19.28 -9.60 4.31
C PRO A 104 20.36 -8.98 5.20
N ASP A 105 21.54 -9.60 5.26
CA ASP A 105 22.65 -9.10 6.08
C ASP A 105 23.18 -7.76 5.58
N LEU A 106 23.33 -7.60 4.26
CA LEU A 106 23.79 -6.35 3.66
C LEU A 106 22.82 -5.21 3.92
N VAL A 107 21.52 -5.45 3.73
CA VAL A 107 20.48 -4.44 3.97
C VAL A 107 20.36 -4.12 5.46
N ALA A 108 20.42 -5.13 6.34
CA ALA A 108 20.39 -4.91 7.79
C ALA A 108 21.52 -3.98 8.24
N ARG A 109 22.76 -4.26 7.81
CA ARG A 109 23.92 -3.41 8.12
C ARG A 109 23.74 -2.00 7.59
N ALA A 110 23.34 -1.87 6.32
CA ALA A 110 23.14 -0.56 5.70
C ALA A 110 22.09 0.30 6.43
N LEU A 111 21.01 -0.30 6.93
CA LEU A 111 19.96 0.39 7.68
C LEU A 111 20.42 0.73 9.11
N ILE A 112 21.14 -0.17 9.79
CA ILE A 112 21.68 0.09 11.13
C ILE A 112 22.73 1.22 11.08
N ASP A 113 23.61 1.22 10.09
CA ASP A 113 24.62 2.28 9.89
C ASP A 113 23.98 3.67 9.70
N ARG A 114 22.74 3.72 9.20
CA ARG A 114 21.99 4.95 8.89
C ARG A 114 20.86 5.23 9.88
N ARG A 115 20.78 4.50 11.00
CA ARG A 115 19.66 4.55 11.96
C ARG A 115 19.39 5.94 12.53
N GLU A 116 20.43 6.76 12.72
CA GLU A 116 20.30 8.13 13.24
C GLU A 116 19.55 9.01 12.24
N MET A 117 19.97 9.01 10.98
CA MET A 117 19.33 9.73 9.88
C MET A 117 17.88 9.24 9.66
N LEU A 118 17.65 7.92 9.67
CA LEU A 118 16.33 7.34 9.51
C LEU A 118 15.36 7.76 10.62
N ASN A 119 15.86 7.86 11.86
CA ASN A 119 15.07 8.36 12.98
C ASN A 119 14.81 9.88 12.85
N GLU A 120 15.84 10.66 12.58
CA GLU A 120 15.75 12.13 12.51
C GLU A 120 14.78 12.60 11.42
N TYR A 121 14.89 12.07 10.20
CA TYR A 121 14.08 12.54 9.09
C TYR A 121 12.77 11.80 8.92
N PHE A 122 12.71 10.51 9.26
CA PHE A 122 11.57 9.65 8.92
C PHE A 122 10.90 8.97 10.12
N SER A 123 11.31 9.25 11.36
CA SER A 123 10.77 8.59 12.57
C SER A 123 10.80 7.05 12.49
N LEU A 124 11.75 6.49 11.72
CA LEU A 124 12.00 5.06 11.57
C LEU A 124 13.15 4.67 12.51
N GLN A 125 12.81 4.18 13.70
CA GLN A 125 13.81 3.90 14.74
C GLN A 125 14.29 2.45 14.68
N ILE A 126 15.61 2.29 14.62
CA ILE A 126 16.30 1.01 14.68
C ILE A 126 17.31 1.05 15.84
N SER A 127 17.28 0.06 16.72
CA SER A 127 18.24 -0.07 17.83
C SER A 127 19.64 -0.42 17.33
N ALA A 128 20.66 -0.27 18.18
CA ALA A 128 22.02 -0.68 17.83
C ALA A 128 22.13 -2.20 17.64
N GLU A 129 21.25 -2.96 18.29
CA GLU A 129 21.12 -4.41 18.25
C GLU A 129 20.34 -4.90 17.03
N GLY A 130 19.83 -3.99 16.19
CA GLY A 130 19.09 -4.32 14.97
C GLY A 130 17.61 -4.65 15.19
N GLU A 131 16.98 -4.04 16.20
CA GLU A 131 15.55 -4.16 16.47
C GLU A 131 14.81 -2.95 15.90
N LEU A 132 13.69 -3.18 15.20
CA LEU A 132 12.87 -2.11 14.65
C LEU A 132 11.88 -1.62 15.73
N LEU A 133 12.15 -0.44 16.29
CA LEU A 133 11.40 0.12 17.41
C LEU A 133 10.15 0.89 16.94
N SER A 134 10.23 1.55 15.78
CA SER A 134 9.12 2.37 15.30
C SER A 134 9.03 2.53 13.78
N LEU A 135 7.84 2.95 13.34
CA LEU A 135 7.52 3.38 11.97
C LEU A 135 6.93 4.82 11.98
N PRO A 136 7.07 5.58 10.88
CA PRO A 136 6.45 6.90 10.76
C PRO A 136 4.91 6.86 10.79
N LEU A 137 4.26 7.67 11.62
CA LEU A 137 2.81 7.85 11.55
C LEU A 137 2.45 8.90 10.49
N LEU A 138 2.14 8.46 9.26
CA LEU A 138 1.78 9.38 8.16
C LEU A 138 0.36 9.94 8.27
N LEU A 139 -0.58 9.17 8.83
CA LEU A 139 -1.98 9.57 8.92
C LEU A 139 -2.60 9.07 10.22
N LYS A 140 -3.19 9.99 10.99
CA LYS A 140 -3.87 9.64 12.24
C LYS A 140 -5.03 8.67 11.98
N GLY A 141 -5.09 7.59 12.74
CA GLY A 141 -6.10 6.54 12.58
C GLY A 141 -5.80 5.56 11.43
N TYR A 142 -4.64 5.66 10.79
CA TYR A 142 -4.20 4.76 9.73
C TYR A 142 -3.02 3.90 10.19
N LEU A 143 -3.10 2.60 9.94
CA LEU A 143 -2.00 1.66 10.13
C LEU A 143 -1.78 0.90 8.82
N PRO A 144 -0.58 0.94 8.22
CA PRO A 144 -0.29 0.19 7.00
C PRO A 144 -0.34 -1.32 7.25
N CYS A 145 -0.47 -2.11 6.18
CA CYS A 145 -0.38 -3.56 6.29
C CYS A 145 1.04 -3.98 6.70
N LEU A 146 1.19 -4.45 7.94
CA LEU A 146 2.48 -4.93 8.45
C LEU A 146 2.96 -6.20 7.73
N GLY A 147 2.08 -6.94 7.05
CA GLY A 147 2.48 -8.05 6.16
C GLY A 147 3.40 -7.59 5.00
N LYS A 148 3.39 -6.30 4.66
CA LYS A 148 4.28 -5.72 3.65
C LYS A 148 5.59 -5.18 4.23
N LEU A 149 5.73 -5.13 5.55
CA LEU A 149 6.90 -4.56 6.23
C LEU A 149 8.20 -5.29 5.85
N PRO A 150 8.26 -6.65 5.83
CA PRO A 150 9.43 -7.39 5.32
C PRO A 150 9.90 -6.88 3.95
N ARG A 151 8.99 -6.87 2.97
CA ARG A 151 9.31 -6.50 1.59
C ARG A 151 9.72 -5.03 1.48
N PHE A 152 9.07 -4.14 2.23
CA PHE A 152 9.46 -2.73 2.30
C PHE A 152 10.91 -2.57 2.74
N LEU A 153 11.29 -3.18 3.87
CA LEU A 153 12.65 -3.09 4.42
C LEU A 153 13.69 -3.66 3.45
N LEU A 154 13.41 -4.81 2.83
CA LEU A 154 14.32 -5.41 1.85
C LEU A 154 14.51 -4.50 0.62
N ARG A 155 13.44 -3.83 0.17
CA ARG A 155 13.49 -2.90 -0.97
C ARG A 155 14.30 -1.64 -0.68
N LEU A 156 14.46 -1.25 0.58
CA LEU A 156 15.30 -0.10 0.93
C LEU A 156 16.77 -0.28 0.52
N GLY A 157 17.25 -1.52 0.39
CA GLY A 157 18.60 -1.78 -0.12
C GLY A 157 18.80 -1.33 -1.57
N PRO A 158 18.17 -1.98 -2.55
CA PRO A 158 18.42 -1.72 -3.97
C PRO A 158 17.64 -0.54 -4.57
N TYR A 159 16.53 -0.09 -3.96
CA TYR A 159 15.67 0.94 -4.55
C TYR A 159 15.87 2.34 -3.96
N VAL A 160 16.62 2.47 -2.85
CA VAL A 160 16.97 3.77 -2.29
C VAL A 160 18.39 4.11 -2.71
N ASP A 161 18.55 5.29 -3.29
CA ASP A 161 19.86 5.82 -3.64
C ASP A 161 20.50 6.45 -2.40
N TRP A 162 21.37 5.71 -1.73
CA TRP A 162 22.06 6.19 -0.53
C TRP A 162 23.27 7.09 -0.81
N THR A 163 23.54 7.44 -2.07
CA THR A 163 24.74 8.20 -2.47
C THR A 163 24.51 9.70 -2.55
N SER A 164 23.33 10.11 -3.01
CA SER A 164 22.91 11.50 -3.20
C SER A 164 21.81 11.83 -2.22
N GLU A 165 21.93 12.94 -1.50
CA GLU A 165 20.96 13.33 -0.45
C GLU A 165 19.53 13.50 -0.99
N GLU A 166 19.38 14.27 -2.08
CA GLU A 166 18.07 14.50 -2.68
C GLU A 166 17.47 13.20 -3.20
N ASP A 167 18.27 12.38 -3.89
CA ASP A 167 17.81 11.13 -4.47
C ASP A 167 17.47 10.11 -3.37
N CYS A 168 18.24 10.08 -2.27
CA CYS A 168 17.98 9.29 -1.08
C CYS A 168 16.60 9.60 -0.52
N PHE A 169 16.31 10.86 -0.21
CA PHE A 169 15.02 11.25 0.35
C PHE A 169 13.88 11.00 -0.63
N ARG A 170 14.08 11.33 -1.91
CA ARG A 170 13.06 11.14 -2.94
C ARG A 170 12.72 9.67 -3.15
N THR A 171 13.71 8.79 -3.22
CA THR A 171 13.51 7.35 -3.44
C THR A 171 13.01 6.65 -2.17
N PHE A 172 13.53 7.01 -0.99
CA PHE A 172 13.02 6.51 0.28
C PHE A 172 11.54 6.84 0.48
N LEU A 173 11.13 8.09 0.27
CA LEU A 173 9.72 8.49 0.42
C LEU A 173 8.80 7.77 -0.58
N ARG A 174 9.29 7.41 -1.77
CA ARG A 174 8.53 6.61 -2.74
C ARG A 174 8.32 5.17 -2.25
N GLU A 175 9.35 4.55 -1.69
CA GLU A 175 9.23 3.22 -1.08
C GLU A 175 8.34 3.26 0.17
N LEU A 176 8.46 4.30 0.99
CA LEU A 176 7.59 4.51 2.15
C LEU A 176 6.13 4.66 1.71
N ALA A 177 5.86 5.46 0.69
CA ALA A 177 4.50 5.61 0.16
C ALA A 177 3.93 4.29 -0.41
N ALA A 178 4.76 3.48 -1.06
CA ALA A 178 4.37 2.15 -1.52
C ALA A 178 4.05 1.20 -0.36
N PHE A 179 4.82 1.26 0.73
CA PHE A 179 4.53 0.54 1.97
C PHE A 179 3.21 1.00 2.61
N TYR A 180 2.92 2.31 2.64
CA TYR A 180 1.68 2.82 3.23
C TYR A 180 0.45 2.64 2.35
N THR A 181 0.59 2.46 1.04
CA THR A 181 -0.54 2.18 0.13
C THR A 181 -1.26 0.88 0.53
N PRO A 182 -2.60 0.81 0.64
CA PRO A 182 -3.26 -0.45 0.99
C PRO A 182 -2.92 -1.60 0.02
N GLU A 183 -2.82 -2.80 0.55
CA GLU A 183 -2.51 -4.02 -0.20
C GLU A 183 -3.67 -4.45 -1.11
N GLN A 184 -3.36 -5.35 -2.05
CA GLN A 184 -4.37 -6.05 -2.82
C GLN A 184 -4.81 -7.29 -2.05
N LEU A 185 -6.11 -7.50 -1.92
CA LEU A 185 -6.66 -8.73 -1.35
C LEU A 185 -7.16 -9.67 -2.47
N PRO A 186 -7.14 -11.00 -2.26
CA PRO A 186 -7.79 -11.91 -3.19
C PRO A 186 -9.29 -11.58 -3.31
N PRO A 187 -9.96 -11.98 -4.41
CA PRO A 187 -11.40 -11.78 -4.52
C PRO A 187 -12.13 -12.60 -3.44
N PRO A 188 -13.26 -12.12 -2.91
CA PRO A 188 -14.08 -12.94 -2.03
C PRO A 188 -14.55 -14.20 -2.78
N PRO A 189 -14.77 -15.33 -2.08
CA PRO A 189 -15.34 -16.51 -2.71
C PRO A 189 -16.71 -16.16 -3.29
N THR A 190 -17.00 -16.67 -4.49
CA THR A 190 -18.34 -16.53 -5.08
C THR A 190 -19.34 -17.20 -4.16
N PRO A 191 -20.46 -16.55 -3.79
CA PRO A 191 -21.53 -17.24 -3.09
C PRO A 191 -21.93 -18.44 -3.96
N ALA A 192 -21.95 -19.64 -3.39
CA ALA A 192 -22.45 -20.81 -4.09
C ALA A 192 -23.87 -20.50 -4.56
N GLU A 193 -24.04 -20.29 -5.86
CA GLU A 193 -25.37 -20.35 -6.46
C GLU A 193 -25.89 -21.76 -6.16
N ASN A 194 -27.10 -21.83 -5.63
CA ASN A 194 -27.74 -23.02 -5.10
C ASN A 194 -28.18 -23.93 -6.27
N ASP A 195 -27.26 -24.30 -7.17
CA ASP A 195 -27.50 -25.25 -8.24
C ASP A 195 -27.29 -26.64 -7.66
N GLY A 196 -28.39 -27.36 -7.47
CA GLY A 196 -28.54 -28.55 -6.62
C GLY A 196 -27.78 -29.80 -7.06
N ASN A 197 -26.46 -29.71 -7.25
CA ASN A 197 -25.59 -30.84 -7.50
C ASN A 197 -24.52 -30.99 -6.42
N GLU A 198 -24.63 -32.11 -5.71
CA GLU A 198 -23.65 -32.80 -4.86
C GLU A 198 -22.45 -31.98 -4.36
N VAL A 199 -22.58 -31.58 -3.09
CA VAL A 199 -21.57 -30.95 -2.25
C VAL A 199 -20.30 -31.81 -2.18
N SER A 200 -19.21 -31.34 -2.78
CA SER A 200 -17.87 -31.71 -2.33
C SER A 200 -17.60 -30.99 -0.99
N PRO A 201 -16.94 -31.60 0.02
CA PRO A 201 -16.84 -31.00 1.36
C PRO A 201 -15.84 -29.84 1.50
N ASP A 202 -15.14 -29.47 0.42
CA ASP A 202 -14.00 -28.54 0.45
C ASP A 202 -14.30 -27.17 -0.22
N VAL A 203 -15.55 -26.70 -0.18
CA VAL A 203 -15.95 -25.45 -0.85
C VAL A 203 -15.58 -24.22 0.00
N ASP A 204 -14.48 -23.58 -0.35
CA ASP A 204 -14.23 -22.13 -0.34
C ASP A 204 -14.66 -21.32 0.90
N MET A 205 -14.25 -21.73 2.10
CA MET A 205 -14.30 -20.81 3.26
C MET A 205 -13.17 -19.78 3.13
N GLU A 206 -13.51 -18.50 2.92
CA GLU A 206 -12.52 -17.41 2.98
C GLU A 206 -11.81 -17.45 4.34
N ASP A 207 -10.48 -17.42 4.34
CA ASP A 207 -9.70 -17.31 5.56
C ASP A 207 -10.21 -16.11 6.39
N GLU A 208 -10.60 -16.37 7.64
CA GLU A 208 -11.13 -15.35 8.55
C GLU A 208 -10.17 -14.17 8.71
N LEU A 209 -8.85 -14.36 8.55
CA LEU A 209 -7.87 -13.27 8.51
C LEU A 209 -8.09 -12.33 7.32
N ILE A 210 -8.35 -12.89 6.13
CA ILE A 210 -8.57 -12.12 4.90
C ILE A 210 -9.88 -11.35 5.00
N LYS A 211 -10.94 -12.01 5.47
CA LYS A 211 -12.27 -11.39 5.69
C LYS A 211 -12.21 -10.23 6.68
N ASN A 212 -11.55 -10.42 7.83
CA ASN A 212 -11.34 -9.36 8.81
C ASN A 212 -10.52 -8.20 8.23
N ARG A 213 -9.48 -8.52 7.44
CA ARG A 213 -8.65 -7.50 6.80
C ARG A 213 -9.43 -6.71 5.75
N ARG A 214 -10.31 -7.34 4.99
CA ARG A 214 -11.22 -6.70 4.03
C ARG A 214 -12.12 -5.66 4.70
N LEU A 215 -12.75 -6.04 5.82
CA LEU A 215 -13.58 -5.12 6.61
C LEU A 215 -12.76 -3.94 7.16
N GLN A 216 -11.54 -4.21 7.62
CA GLN A 216 -10.64 -3.16 8.10
C GLN A 216 -10.29 -2.16 6.99
N ILE A 217 -9.94 -2.65 5.79
CA ILE A 217 -9.64 -1.80 4.64
C ILE A 217 -10.85 -0.94 4.25
N ALA A 218 -12.05 -1.54 4.16
CA ALA A 218 -13.26 -0.80 3.81
C ALA A 218 -13.52 0.37 4.78
N ARG A 219 -13.48 0.11 6.10
CA ARG A 219 -13.67 1.14 7.13
C ARG A 219 -12.59 2.22 7.09
N MET A 220 -11.33 1.81 6.90
CA MET A 220 -10.19 2.71 6.82
C MET A 220 -10.27 3.61 5.59
N LEU A 221 -10.69 3.07 4.45
CA LEU A 221 -10.90 3.86 3.24
C LEU A 221 -11.98 4.92 3.47
N GLU A 222 -13.15 4.51 3.94
CA GLU A 222 -14.30 5.39 4.13
C GLU A 222 -14.07 6.49 5.19
N HIS A 223 -13.53 6.12 6.35
CA HIS A 223 -13.51 7.02 7.51
C HIS A 223 -12.16 7.71 7.75
N VAL A 224 -11.08 7.27 7.10
CA VAL A 224 -9.73 7.80 7.33
C VAL A 224 -9.11 8.31 6.04
N VAL A 225 -8.95 7.44 5.03
CA VAL A 225 -8.19 7.77 3.83
C VAL A 225 -8.94 8.76 2.95
N PHE A 226 -10.18 8.49 2.55
CA PHE A 226 -10.92 9.39 1.66
C PHE A 226 -11.18 10.77 2.27
N PRO A 227 -11.54 10.91 3.56
CA PRO A 227 -11.57 12.21 4.23
C PRO A 227 -10.23 12.95 4.18
N ALA A 228 -9.10 12.24 4.33
CA ALA A 228 -7.77 12.82 4.24
C ALA A 228 -7.38 13.21 2.80
N LEU A 229 -7.77 12.41 1.80
CA LEU A 229 -7.60 12.74 0.38
C LEU A 229 -8.37 14.01 0.03
N ARG A 230 -9.61 14.13 0.51
CA ARG A 230 -10.47 15.32 0.30
C ARG A 230 -9.79 16.62 0.76
N SER A 231 -9.08 16.55 1.88
CA SER A 231 -8.55 17.75 2.54
C SER A 231 -7.16 18.15 2.06
N ARG A 232 -6.34 17.21 1.60
CA ARG A 232 -4.90 17.46 1.39
C ARG A 232 -4.32 16.96 0.07
N LEU A 233 -5.01 16.07 -0.68
CA LEU A 233 -4.42 15.54 -1.90
C LEU A 233 -4.30 16.63 -2.98
N VAL A 234 -3.09 16.80 -3.50
CA VAL A 234 -2.84 17.55 -4.73
C VAL A 234 -2.75 16.58 -5.90
N ALA A 235 -3.77 16.53 -6.77
CA ALA A 235 -3.78 15.54 -7.83
C ALA A 235 -2.73 15.85 -8.91
N THR A 236 -2.01 14.83 -9.39
CA THR A 236 -1.07 14.95 -10.52
C THR A 236 -1.70 14.43 -11.81
N THR A 237 -1.18 14.85 -12.96
CA THR A 237 -1.66 14.37 -14.27
C THR A 237 -1.55 12.85 -14.42
N ARG A 238 -0.60 12.22 -13.72
CA ARG A 238 -0.44 10.76 -13.71
C ARG A 238 -1.63 10.04 -13.09
N LEU A 239 -2.36 10.68 -12.16
CA LEU A 239 -3.54 10.08 -11.52
C LEU A 239 -4.74 9.96 -12.45
N LEU A 240 -4.79 10.70 -13.56
CA LEU A 240 -5.92 10.63 -14.52
C LEU A 240 -6.16 9.22 -15.05
N ARG A 241 -5.10 8.41 -15.23
CA ARG A 241 -5.23 7.02 -15.70
C ARG A 241 -5.93 6.09 -14.68
N GLY A 242 -5.99 6.51 -13.43
CA GLY A 242 -6.64 5.79 -12.34
C GLY A 242 -8.07 6.30 -12.07
N VAL A 243 -8.65 7.11 -12.95
CA VAL A 243 -10.01 7.67 -12.80
C VAL A 243 -10.83 7.38 -14.04
N VAL A 244 -12.00 6.79 -13.85
CA VAL A 244 -12.95 6.52 -14.93
C VAL A 244 -14.32 7.03 -14.53
N GLU A 245 -14.92 7.90 -15.35
CA GLU A 245 -16.32 8.27 -15.21
C GLU A 245 -17.19 7.12 -15.70
N VAL A 246 -18.11 6.65 -14.86
CA VAL A 246 -18.96 5.47 -15.18
C VAL A 246 -20.44 5.80 -15.31
N ALA A 247 -20.89 6.90 -14.71
CA ALA A 247 -22.27 7.35 -14.83
C ALA A 247 -22.41 8.85 -14.55
N ASP A 248 -23.49 9.44 -15.05
CA ASP A 248 -23.94 10.80 -14.72
C ASP A 248 -25.42 10.77 -14.34
N LEU A 249 -25.77 11.45 -13.24
CA LEU A 249 -27.13 11.48 -12.68
C LEU A 249 -28.16 12.00 -13.71
N LYS A 250 -27.77 12.95 -14.57
CA LYS A 250 -28.67 13.47 -15.62
C LYS A 250 -29.09 12.38 -16.60
N GLY A 251 -28.20 11.42 -16.89
CA GLY A 251 -28.50 10.26 -17.72
C GLY A 251 -29.40 9.26 -17.00
N LEU A 252 -29.09 8.99 -15.72
CA LEU A 252 -29.86 8.03 -14.90
C LEU A 252 -31.31 8.49 -14.67
N TYR A 253 -31.55 9.77 -14.42
CA TYR A 253 -32.90 10.32 -14.22
C TYR A 253 -33.79 10.30 -15.49
N ARG A 254 -33.26 9.93 -16.66
CA ARG A 254 -34.07 9.69 -17.86
C ARG A 254 -34.64 8.28 -17.95
N VAL A 255 -34.10 7.36 -17.15
CA VAL A 255 -34.47 5.94 -17.15
C VAL A 255 -35.14 5.55 -15.84
N PHE A 256 -34.64 6.07 -14.72
CA PHE A 256 -35.18 5.82 -13.39
C PHE A 256 -36.08 6.98 -12.95
N GLU A 257 -37.39 6.74 -12.99
CA GLU A 257 -38.42 7.71 -12.56
C GLU A 257 -39.02 7.31 -11.21
N ARG A 258 -39.69 8.27 -10.55
CA ARG A 258 -40.47 8.02 -9.33
C ARG A 258 -41.68 7.14 -9.65
N CYS A 259 -42.02 6.22 -8.74
CA CYS A 259 -43.23 5.41 -8.83
C CYS A 259 -44.52 6.25 -8.85
#